data_AF-A0A9X3K3I6-F1
#
_entry.id   AF-A0A9X3K3I6-F1
#
_cell.length_a   1.000
_cell.length_b   1.000
_cell.length_c   1.000
_cell.angle_alpha   90.00
_cell.angle_beta   90.00
_cell.angle_gamma   90.00
#
_symmetry.space_group_name_H-M   'P 1'
#
loop_
_entity.id
_entity.type
_entity.pdbx_description
1 polymer ?
#
loop_
_entity_poly.entity_id
_entity_poly.type
_entity_poly.pdbx_seq_one_letter_code
_entity_poly.pdbx_strand_id
1 'polypeptide(L)'
;MAAADALAPKLGRLQRMTEAAIRDAGDSGLTADEVAARLKMDRWSVQPRTSELRRKGIIRDSGQRRPNITGKAAIVWIAAPAEQPAS
;
A
#
# COMPACT_ATOMS: atom_id res chain seq x y z
N MET A 1 -8.67 23.29 17.51
CA MET A 1 -8.11 23.29 16.14
C MET A 1 -7.47 21.93 15.90
N ALA A 2 -7.99 21.14 14.94
CA ALA A 2 -7.26 20.05 14.29
C ALA A 2 -8.03 19.68 13.00
N ALA A 3 -7.92 20.55 12.00
CA ALA A 3 -8.45 20.32 10.67
C ALA A 3 -7.49 19.39 9.90
N ALA A 4 -7.52 18.10 10.25
CA ALA A 4 -6.89 17.03 9.47
C ALA A 4 -7.93 16.03 8.95
N ASP A 5 -9.21 16.43 8.94
CA ASP A 5 -10.34 15.62 8.48
C ASP A 5 -11.02 16.33 7.30
N ALA A 6 -10.27 16.51 6.22
CA ALA A 6 -10.84 16.91 4.94
C ALA A 6 -9.98 16.27 3.85
N LEU A 7 -10.59 15.35 3.08
CA LEU A 7 -10.06 14.72 1.86
C LEU A 7 -9.22 13.43 2.01
N ALA A 8 -9.24 12.74 3.15
CA ALA A 8 -8.79 11.34 3.12
C ALA A 8 -9.75 10.52 2.23
N PRO A 9 -9.28 9.82 1.17
CA PRO A 9 -10.15 8.99 0.35
C PRO A 9 -10.82 7.95 1.25
N LYS A 10 -12.16 7.81 1.16
CA LYS A 10 -12.88 6.77 1.90
C LYS A 10 -12.38 5.39 1.45
N LEU A 11 -11.51 4.81 2.25
CA LEU A 11 -10.95 3.49 2.02
C LEU A 11 -11.83 2.42 2.66
N GLY A 12 -12.12 1.37 1.90
CA GLY A 12 -12.74 0.16 2.44
C GLY A 12 -11.85 -0.48 3.53
N ARG A 13 -12.43 -1.35 4.37
CA ARG A 13 -11.70 -2.00 5.47
C ARG A 13 -10.38 -2.66 5.01
N LEU A 14 -10.42 -3.44 3.92
CA LEU A 14 -9.24 -4.11 3.38
C LEU A 14 -8.20 -3.14 2.80
N GLN A 15 -8.63 -2.03 2.21
CA GLN A 15 -7.74 -1.00 1.68
C GLN A 15 -6.98 -0.34 2.84
N ARG A 16 -7.68 0.02 3.93
CA ARG A 16 -7.05 0.57 5.14
C ARG A 16 -6.04 -0.40 5.76
N MET A 17 -6.38 -1.69 5.85
CA MET A 17 -5.45 -2.69 6.38
C MET A 17 -4.22 -2.86 5.48
N THR A 18 -4.41 -2.87 4.15
CA THR A 18 -3.33 -2.96 3.16
C THR A 18 -2.41 -1.74 3.23
N GLU A 19 -3.00 -0.54 3.24
CA GLU A 19 -2.28 0.73 3.40
C GLU A 19 -1.48 0.76 4.70
N ALA A 20 -2.11 0.41 5.83
CA ALA A 20 -1.44 0.41 7.13
C ALA A 20 -0.24 -0.53 7.15
N ALA A 21 -0.37 -1.74 6.58
CA ALA A 21 0.75 -2.69 6.48
C ALA A 21 1.90 -2.13 5.63
N ILE A 22 1.60 -1.49 4.50
CA ILE A 22 2.61 -0.87 3.63
C ILE A 22 3.29 0.31 4.31
N ARG A 23 2.53 1.15 5.03
CA ARG A 23 3.06 2.29 5.78
C ARG A 23 3.97 1.85 6.92
N ASP A 24 3.57 0.81 7.65
CA ASP A 24 4.35 0.21 8.75
C ASP A 24 5.71 -0.36 8.27
N ALA A 25 5.78 -0.82 7.03
CA ALA A 25 7.03 -1.27 6.41
C ALA A 25 7.99 -0.14 5.99
N GLY A 26 7.54 1.12 6.00
CA GLY A 26 8.35 2.28 5.63
C GLY A 26 8.98 2.16 4.24
N ASP A 27 10.23 2.58 4.12
CA ASP A 27 11.00 2.56 2.86
C ASP A 27 11.33 1.15 2.35
N SER A 28 11.28 0.14 3.22
CA SER A 28 11.48 -1.26 2.80
C SER A 28 10.30 -1.77 1.95
N GLY A 29 9.12 -1.17 2.15
CA GLY A 29 7.89 -1.50 1.44
C GLY A 29 7.46 -2.97 1.57
N LEU A 30 6.35 -3.29 0.92
CA LEU A 30 5.85 -4.67 0.84
C LEU A 30 5.32 -4.97 -0.55
N THR A 31 5.56 -6.19 -1.00
CA THR A 31 4.83 -6.78 -2.12
C THR A 31 3.41 -7.15 -1.72
N ALA A 32 2.52 -7.35 -2.70
CA ALA A 32 1.15 -7.80 -2.42
C ALA A 32 1.10 -9.15 -1.69
N ASP A 33 2.04 -10.07 -2.01
CA ASP A 33 2.15 -11.36 -1.34
C ASP A 33 2.60 -11.20 0.14
N GLU A 34 3.53 -10.30 0.43
CA GLU A 34 3.98 -10.05 1.81
C GLU A 34 2.90 -9.35 2.66
N VAL A 35 2.14 -8.43 2.07
CA VAL A 35 0.97 -7.86 2.75
C VAL A 35 -0.06 -8.95 3.03
N ALA A 36 -0.34 -9.82 2.07
CA ALA A 36 -1.26 -10.94 2.24
C ALA A 36 -0.80 -11.88 3.38
N ALA A 37 0.49 -12.23 3.41
CA ALA A 37 1.07 -13.02 4.49
C ALA A 37 0.95 -12.32 5.86
N ARG A 38 1.26 -11.02 5.94
CA ARG A 38 1.19 -10.24 7.18
C ARG A 38 -0.25 -10.10 7.69
N LEU A 39 -1.22 -9.93 6.79
CA LEU A 39 -2.64 -9.83 7.13
C LEU A 39 -3.32 -11.21 7.29
N LYS A 40 -2.62 -12.32 7.05
CA LYS A 40 -3.16 -13.68 7.00
C LYS A 40 -4.36 -13.78 6.05
N MET A 41 -4.24 -13.17 4.88
CA MET A 41 -5.26 -13.10 3.85
C MET A 41 -4.77 -13.73 2.56
N ASP A 42 -5.72 -14.05 1.69
CA ASP A 42 -5.39 -14.51 0.35
C ASP A 42 -4.88 -13.35 -0.53
N ARG A 43 -3.85 -13.61 -1.36
CA ARG A 43 -3.24 -12.60 -2.22
C ARG A 43 -4.22 -11.98 -3.22
N TRP A 44 -5.23 -12.72 -3.66
CA TRP A 44 -6.28 -12.25 -4.57
C TRP A 44 -7.18 -11.21 -3.89
N SER A 45 -7.22 -11.20 -2.55
CA SER A 45 -7.87 -10.14 -1.78
C SER A 45 -7.02 -8.87 -1.72
N VAL A 46 -5.69 -8.98 -1.73
CA VAL A 46 -4.77 -7.83 -1.57
C VAL A 46 -4.41 -7.16 -2.89
N GLN A 47 -4.16 -7.92 -3.96
CA GLN A 47 -3.68 -7.40 -5.25
C GLN A 47 -4.61 -6.35 -5.89
N PRO A 48 -5.95 -6.50 -5.85
CA PRO A 48 -6.84 -5.44 -6.32
C PRO A 48 -6.69 -4.17 -5.48
N ARG A 49 -6.42 -4.30 -4.18
CA ARG A 49 -6.41 -3.20 -3.20
C ARG A 49 -5.13 -2.39 -3.35
N THR A 50 -3.98 -3.01 -3.59
CA THR A 50 -2.76 -2.29 -3.97
C THR A 50 -2.96 -1.50 -5.26
N SER A 51 -3.67 -2.06 -6.26
CA SER A 51 -3.98 -1.34 -7.50
C SER A 51 -4.90 -0.14 -7.28
N GLU A 52 -5.94 -0.31 -6.45
CA GLU A 52 -6.84 0.78 -6.06
C GLU A 52 -6.12 1.88 -5.28
N LEU A 53 -5.29 1.51 -4.28
CA LEU A 53 -4.50 2.45 -3.49
C LEU A 53 -3.50 3.22 -4.35
N ARG A 54 -2.85 2.55 -5.31
CA ARG A 54 -1.97 3.18 -6.29
C ARG A 54 -2.74 4.20 -7.14
N ARG A 55 -3.92 3.83 -7.67
CA ARG A 55 -4.77 4.74 -8.46
C ARG A 55 -5.21 5.96 -7.67
N LYS A 56 -5.39 5.81 -6.36
CA LYS A 56 -5.72 6.90 -5.43
C LYS A 56 -4.50 7.73 -4.99
N GLY A 57 -3.28 7.39 -5.41
CA GLY A 57 -2.06 8.08 -5.02
C GLY A 57 -1.61 7.83 -3.59
N ILE A 58 -2.16 6.81 -2.91
CA ILE A 58 -1.89 6.54 -1.48
C ILE A 58 -0.63 5.70 -1.29
N ILE A 59 -0.33 4.85 -2.27
CA ILE A 59 0.91 4.07 -2.36
C ILE A 59 1.54 4.30 -3.72
N ARG A 60 2.86 4.10 -3.80
CA ARG A 60 3.61 4.21 -5.04
C ARG A 60 4.55 3.02 -5.22
N ASP A 61 4.96 2.81 -6.46
CA ASP A 61 6.03 1.88 -6.77
C ASP A 61 7.33 2.38 -6.13
N SER A 62 8.00 1.53 -5.36
CA SER A 62 9.33 1.85 -4.81
C SER A 62 10.44 1.79 -5.86
N GLY A 63 10.15 1.21 -7.03
CA GLY A 63 11.15 0.86 -8.04
C GLY A 63 11.85 -0.47 -7.76
N GLN A 64 11.67 -1.04 -6.57
CA GLN A 64 12.23 -2.33 -6.19
C GLN A 64 11.29 -3.47 -6.59
N ARG A 65 11.88 -4.63 -6.85
CA ARG A 65 11.16 -5.88 -7.09
C ARG A 65 11.69 -6.95 -6.16
N ARG A 66 10.81 -7.77 -5.60
CA ARG A 66 11.18 -8.89 -4.72
C ARG A 66 10.52 -10.17 -5.24
N PRO A 67 11.20 -11.33 -5.18
CA PRO A 67 10.59 -12.59 -5.58
C PRO A 67 9.37 -12.89 -4.71
N ASN A 68 8.26 -13.23 -5.35
CA ASN A 68 7.08 -13.75 -4.66
C ASN A 68 7.20 -15.25 -4.42
N ILE A 69 6.17 -15.85 -3.80
CA ILE A 69 6.12 -17.29 -3.51
C ILE A 69 6.25 -18.19 -4.76
N THR A 70 5.93 -17.66 -5.94
CA THR A 70 6.06 -18.36 -7.23
C THR A 70 7.40 -18.10 -7.93
N GLY A 71 8.34 -17.40 -7.30
CA GLY A 71 9.64 -17.01 -7.87
C GLY A 71 9.56 -15.86 -8.88
N LYS A 72 8.41 -15.21 -9.03
CA LYS A 72 8.22 -14.07 -9.95
C LYS A 72 8.55 -12.76 -9.26
N ALA A 73 9.15 -11.82 -9.99
CA ALA A 73 9.44 -10.48 -9.49
C ALA A 73 8.13 -9.69 -9.27
N ALA A 74 7.81 -9.42 -8.01
CA ALA A 74 6.65 -8.62 -7.61
C ALA A 74 7.07 -7.19 -7.25
N ILE A 75 6.17 -6.24 -7.53
CA ILE A 75 6.34 -4.82 -7.18
C ILE A 75 6.36 -4.66 -5.66
N VAL A 76 7.40 -4.01 -5.14
CA VAL A 76 7.44 -3.57 -3.75
C VAL A 76 6.76 -2.20 -3.69
N TRP A 77 5.66 -2.13 -2.93
CA TRP A 77 4.89 -0.91 -2.73
C TRP A 77 5.35 -0.20 -1.47
N ILE A 78 5.45 1.12 -1.54
CA ILE A 78 5.70 2.00 -0.39
C ILE A 78 4.56 3.01 -0.25
N ALA A 79 4.37 3.52 0.97
CA ALA A 79 3.43 4.61 1.18
C ALA A 79 3.85 5.81 0.32
N ALA A 80 2.87 6.47 -0.31
CA ALA A 80 3.15 7.75 -0.93
C ALA A 80 3.53 8.76 0.17
N PRO A 81 4.49 9.65 -0.07
CA PRO A 81 4.73 10.76 0.84
C PRO A 81 3.38 11.47 1.03
N ALA A 82 3.04 11.82 2.28
CA ALA A 82 1.94 12.74 2.51
C ALA A 82 2.30 14.00 1.72
N GLU A 83 1.56 14.25 0.64
CA GLU A 83 1.76 15.44 -0.18
C GLU A 83 1.59 16.62 0.77
N GLN A 84 2.71 17.24 1.15
CA GLN A 84 2.68 18.59 1.66
C GLN A 84 2.21 19.42 0.47
N PRO A 85 1.09 20.16 0.56
CA PRO A 85 0.67 21.00 -0.54
C PRO A 85 1.85 21.90 -0.91
N ALA A 86 2.20 21.92 -2.19
CA ALA A 86 3.22 22.80 -2.72
C ALA A 86 2.96 24.23 -2.22
N SER A 87 3.97 24.86 -1.61
CA SER A 87 3.94 26.26 -1.17
C SER A 87 3.66 27.21 -2.32
#